data_AF-A0A914FTU5-F1
#
_entry.id   AF-A0A914FTU5-F1
#
_cell.length_a   1.000
_cell.length_b   1.000
_cell.length_c   1.000
_cell.angle_alpha   90.00
_cell.angle_beta   90.00
_cell.angle_gamma   90.00
#
_symmetry.space_group_name_H-M   'P 1'
#
loop_
_entity.id
_entity.type
_entity.pdbx_description
1 polymer ?
#
loop_
_entity_poly.entity_id
_entity_poly.type
_entity_poly.pdbx_seq_one_letter_code
_entity_poly.pdbx_strand_id
1 'polypeptide(L)'
;MPLHRIYHTPGQFTKEAKKGLADAITKLYTENPHGPHLPAFYVIVLFVPIEEDNFFVGGKNTKKFVRISVQHIARSFESYEIATGFLKLYESVLAPFIKEQGFDWECYILACQTQD
;
A
#
# COMPACT_ATOMS: atom_id res chain seq x y z
N MET A 1 -13.11 4.44 2.06
CA MET A 1 -12.08 5.21 1.36
C MET A 1 -10.71 4.77 1.85
N PRO A 2 -10.10 3.74 1.23
CA PRO A 2 -8.70 3.39 1.47
C PRO A 2 -7.76 4.45 0.90
N LEU A 3 -6.89 5.01 1.74
CA LEU A 3 -5.80 5.89 1.32
C LEU A 3 -4.47 5.13 1.44
N HIS A 4 -3.81 4.94 0.31
CA HIS A 4 -2.49 4.33 0.20
C HIS A 4 -1.46 5.42 -0.05
N ARG A 5 -0.43 5.49 0.80
CA ARG A 5 0.76 6.32 0.56
C ARG A 5 1.96 5.39 0.45
N ILE A 6 2.64 5.48 -0.68
CA ILE A 6 3.80 4.68 -1.05
C ILE A 6 4.99 5.64 -1.12
N TYR A 7 5.81 5.63 -0.08
CA TYR A 7 7.01 6.44 0.02
C TYR A 7 8.19 5.70 -0.61
N HIS A 8 8.90 6.38 -1.49
CA HIS A 8 9.98 5.81 -2.28
C HIS A 8 11.00 6.90 -2.65
N THR A 9 12.20 6.51 -3.07
CA THR A 9 13.18 7.48 -3.59
C THR A 9 12.90 7.83 -5.06
N PRO A 10 13.27 9.04 -5.56
CA PRO A 10 13.09 9.40 -6.95
C PRO A 10 13.68 8.37 -7.93
N GLY A 11 12.98 8.09 -9.02
CA GLY A 11 13.41 7.12 -10.04
C GLY A 11 13.18 5.65 -9.69
N GLN A 12 12.76 5.32 -8.47
CA GLN A 12 12.54 3.93 -8.03
C GLN A 12 11.37 3.22 -8.74
N PHE A 13 10.35 3.98 -9.18
CA PHE A 13 9.21 3.45 -9.95
C PHE A 13 9.07 4.20 -11.29
N THR A 14 8.89 3.44 -12.37
CA THR A 14 8.48 3.98 -13.67
C THR A 14 7.01 4.42 -13.64
N LYS A 15 6.59 5.24 -14.61
CA LYS A 15 5.18 5.67 -14.71
C LYS A 15 4.24 4.47 -14.89
N GLU A 16 4.69 3.48 -15.65
CA GLU A 16 3.97 2.25 -15.97
C GLU A 16 3.82 1.37 -14.71
N ALA A 17 4.90 1.22 -13.92
CA ALA A 17 4.86 0.51 -12.65
C ALA A 17 3.93 1.20 -11.64
N LYS A 18 3.95 2.54 -11.56
CA LYS A 18 3.04 3.30 -10.70
C LYS A 18 1.57 3.07 -11.10
N LYS A 19 1.26 3.13 -12.39
CA LYS A 19 -0.10 2.88 -12.90
C LYS A 19 -0.54 1.44 -12.65
N GLY A 20 0.30 0.47 -12.95
CA GLY A 20 0.01 -0.95 -12.74
C GLY A 20 -0.25 -1.30 -11.28
N LEU A 21 0.56 -0.75 -10.36
CA LEU A 21 0.39 -0.96 -8.93
C LEU A 21 -0.91 -0.29 -8.42
N ALA A 22 -1.21 0.93 -8.86
CA ALA A 22 -2.46 1.60 -8.50
C ALA A 22 -3.70 0.82 -9.00
N ASP A 23 -3.63 0.25 -10.21
CA ASP A 23 -4.71 -0.59 -10.76
C ASP A 23 -4.88 -1.88 -9.96
N ALA A 24 -3.78 -2.55 -9.63
CA ALA A 24 -3.80 -3.80 -8.86
C ALA A 24 -4.36 -3.58 -7.44
N ILE A 25 -3.97 -2.49 -6.77
CA ILE A 25 -4.55 -2.08 -5.49
C ILE A 25 -6.04 -1.75 -5.62
N THR A 26 -6.46 -1.08 -6.70
CA THR A 26 -7.89 -0.75 -6.91
C THR A 26 -8.73 -2.01 -7.12
N LYS A 27 -8.22 -2.97 -7.90
CA LYS A 27 -8.86 -4.29 -8.10
C LYS A 27 -9.03 -5.07 -6.81
N LEU A 28 -8.05 -5.01 -5.91
CA LEU A 28 -8.15 -5.64 -4.59
C LEU A 28 -9.40 -5.20 -3.80
N TYR A 29 -9.84 -3.95 -3.90
CA TYR A 29 -11.04 -3.48 -3.18
C TYR A 29 -12.33 -3.60 -3.97
N THR A 30 -12.24 -3.70 -5.30
CA THR A 30 -13.41 -3.70 -6.19
C THR A 30 -13.83 -5.11 -6.60
N GLU A 31 -12.91 -6.08 -6.59
CA GLU A 31 -13.11 -7.44 -7.13
C GLU A 31 -12.84 -8.55 -6.10
N ASN A 32 -12.47 -8.23 -4.86
CA ASN A 32 -12.19 -9.25 -3.85
C ASN A 32 -13.47 -10.01 -3.45
N PRO A 33 -13.56 -11.33 -3.73
CA PRO A 33 -14.76 -12.12 -3.47
C PRO A 33 -15.04 -12.32 -1.98
N HIS A 34 -14.06 -12.04 -1.12
CA HIS A 34 -14.13 -12.21 0.32
C HIS A 34 -14.28 -10.88 1.07
N GLY A 35 -14.50 -9.76 0.36
CA GLY A 35 -14.63 -8.43 0.96
C GLY A 35 -15.78 -7.61 0.38
N PRO A 36 -16.09 -6.45 0.98
CA PRO A 36 -17.07 -5.53 0.43
C PRO A 36 -16.54 -4.93 -0.88
N HIS A 37 -17.37 -4.96 -1.93
CA HIS A 37 -17.05 -4.36 -3.22
C HIS A 37 -17.15 -2.84 -3.09
N LEU A 38 -16.01 -2.18 -2.87
CA LEU A 38 -15.97 -0.73 -2.73
C LEU A 38 -16.02 -0.08 -4.11
N PRO A 39 -16.66 1.09 -4.26
CA PRO A 39 -16.54 1.89 -5.48
C PRO A 39 -15.07 2.23 -5.77
N ALA A 40 -14.63 2.11 -7.02
CA ALA A 40 -13.23 2.33 -7.40
C ALA A 40 -12.68 3.70 -6.96
N PHE A 41 -13.51 4.75 -7.05
CA PHE A 41 -13.11 6.11 -6.69
C PHE A 41 -12.83 6.30 -5.18
N TYR A 42 -13.15 5.32 -4.32
CA TYR A 42 -12.76 5.33 -2.91
C TYR A 42 -11.30 4.97 -2.69
N VAL A 43 -10.65 4.31 -3.65
CA VAL A 43 -9.28 3.84 -3.53
C VAL A 43 -8.33 4.92 -4.04
N ILE A 44 -7.60 5.54 -3.12
CA ILE A 44 -6.63 6.59 -3.44
C ILE A 44 -5.23 6.02 -3.26
N VAL A 45 -4.40 6.12 -4.29
CA VAL A 45 -2.99 5.67 -4.26
C VAL A 45 -2.07 6.85 -4.57
N LEU A 46 -1.26 7.24 -3.60
CA LEU A 46 -0.29 8.32 -3.70
C LEU A 46 1.13 7.76 -3.71
N PHE A 47 1.89 8.11 -4.74
CA PHE A 47 3.33 7.88 -4.79
C PHE A 47 4.04 9.14 -4.29
N VAL A 48 4.73 9.03 -3.15
CA VAL A 48 5.35 10.16 -2.46
C VAL A 48 6.86 10.01 -2.59
N PRO A 49 7.51 10.74 -3.51
CA PRO A 49 8.97 10.73 -3.60
C PRO A 49 9.56 11.42 -2.37
N ILE A 50 10.52 10.78 -1.73
CA ILE A 50 11.33 11.32 -0.65
C ILE A 50 12.78 11.29 -1.12
N GLU A 51 13.44 12.44 -1.13
CA GLU A 51 14.86 12.52 -1.49
C GLU A 51 15.71 11.62 -0.59
N GLU A 52 16.79 11.06 -1.14
CA GLU A 52 17.61 10.06 -0.45
C GLU A 52 18.17 10.58 0.89
N ASP A 53 18.52 11.86 0.95
CA ASP A 53 19.00 12.56 2.14
C ASP A 53 17.93 12.77 3.22
N ASN A 54 16.67 12.44 2.92
CA ASN A 54 15.53 12.50 3.83
C ASN A 54 14.94 11.10 4.13
N PHE A 55 15.50 10.03 3.56
CA PHE A 55 14.97 8.67 3.70
C PHE A 55 15.97 7.74 4.40
N PHE A 56 15.88 7.70 5.74
CA PHE A 56 16.74 6.89 6.59
C PHE A 56 16.03 5.62 7.06
N VAL A 57 16.71 4.47 6.97
CA VAL A 57 16.32 3.20 7.57
C VAL A 57 17.45 2.75 8.51
N GLY A 58 17.14 2.60 9.80
CA GLY A 58 18.16 2.29 10.82
C GLY A 58 19.29 3.33 10.90
N GLY A 59 18.99 4.60 10.64
CA GLY A 59 19.97 5.69 10.65
C GLY A 59 20.87 5.78 9.41
N LYS A 60 20.58 5.02 8.34
CA LYS A 60 21.32 5.05 7.08
C LYS A 60 20.41 5.33 5.89
N ASN A 61 20.90 6.07 4.90
CA ASN A 61 20.16 6.31 3.66
C ASN A 61 20.09 5.05 2.79
N THR A 62 19.01 4.93 2.01
CA THR A 62 18.80 3.82 1.09
C THR A 62 18.01 4.24 -0.14
N LYS A 63 18.41 3.73 -1.30
CA LYS A 63 17.66 3.86 -2.57
C LYS A 63 16.72 2.69 -2.85
N LYS A 64 16.71 1.69 -1.97
CA LYS A 64 16.04 0.40 -2.22
C LYS A 64 14.84 0.15 -1.33
N PHE A 65 14.50 1.05 -0.42
CA PHE A 65 13.43 0.83 0.54
C PHE A 65 12.12 1.48 0.08
N VAL A 66 11.01 0.76 0.24
CA VAL A 66 9.65 1.27 0.01
C VAL A 66 8.85 1.20 1.31
N ARG A 67 8.36 2.34 1.78
CA ARG A 67 7.46 2.40 2.94
C ARG A 67 6.02 2.57 2.48
N ILE A 68 5.11 1.77 3.02
CA ILE A 68 3.70 1.79 2.63
C ILE A 68 2.85 2.03 3.87
N SER A 69 2.03 3.07 3.83
CA SER A 69 1.01 3.31 4.84
C SER A 69 -0.37 3.26 4.21
N VAL A 70 -1.25 2.46 4.79
CA VAL A 70 -2.65 2.36 4.35
C VAL A 70 -3.55 2.84 5.47
N GLN A 71 -4.50 3.69 5.13
CA GLN A 71 -5.52 4.15 6.06
C GLN A 71 -6.90 3.69 5.57
N HIS A 72 -7.60 2.93 6.38
CA HIS A 72 -8.99 2.54 6.15
C HIS A 72 -9.91 3.39 7.04
N ILE A 73 -10.61 4.34 6.44
CA ILE A 73 -11.53 5.25 7.16
C ILE A 73 -12.98 4.74 7.12
N ALA A 74 -13.39 4.08 6.04
CA ALA A 74 -14.80 3.72 5.87
C ALA A 74 -15.21 2.41 6.56
N ARG A 75 -14.23 1.55 6.90
CA ARG A 75 -14.43 0.20 7.43
C ARG A 75 -13.23 -0.20 8.28
N SER A 76 -13.49 -0.98 9.32
CA SER A 76 -12.49 -1.69 10.11
C SER A 76 -12.56 -3.19 9.83
N PHE A 77 -11.50 -3.92 10.13
CA PHE A 77 -11.55 -5.39 10.12
C PHE A 77 -12.33 -5.89 11.35
N GLU A 78 -13.18 -6.89 11.16
CA GLU A 78 -14.03 -7.46 12.22
C GLU A 78 -13.26 -8.42 13.13
N SER A 79 -12.14 -8.97 12.67
CA SER A 79 -11.28 -9.87 13.44
C SER A 79 -9.81 -9.78 13.01
N TYR A 80 -8.93 -10.30 13.86
CA TYR A 80 -7.51 -10.42 13.56
C TYR A 80 -7.24 -11.37 12.38
N GLU A 81 -8.00 -12.46 12.24
CA GLU A 81 -7.90 -13.38 11.11
C GLU A 81 -8.22 -12.69 9.79
N ILE A 82 -9.29 -11.88 9.73
CA ILE A 82 -9.67 -11.13 8.52
C ILE A 82 -8.59 -10.10 8.19
N ALA A 83 -8.08 -9.38 9.19
CA ALA A 83 -7.00 -8.42 8.99
C ALA A 83 -5.74 -9.08 8.43
N THR A 84 -5.36 -10.24 8.98
CA THR A 84 -4.18 -11.00 8.55
C THR A 84 -4.36 -11.57 7.14
N GLY A 85 -5.56 -12.09 6.83
CA GLY A 85 -5.91 -12.57 5.49
C GLY A 85 -5.85 -11.45 4.44
N PHE A 86 -6.40 -10.28 4.76
CA PHE A 86 -6.30 -9.11 3.90
C PHE A 86 -4.85 -8.69 3.70
N LEU A 87 -4.04 -8.65 4.77
CA LEU A 87 -2.63 -8.29 4.68
C LEU A 87 -1.89 -9.22 3.71
N LYS A 88 -2.03 -10.53 3.82
CA LYS A 88 -1.42 -11.50 2.88
C LYS A 88 -1.82 -11.25 1.42
N LEU A 89 -3.11 -10.97 1.19
CA LEU A 89 -3.60 -10.66 -0.15
C LEU A 89 -3.01 -9.33 -0.66
N TYR A 90 -2.95 -8.32 0.20
CA TYR A 90 -2.31 -7.04 -0.11
C TYR A 90 -0.82 -7.22 -0.46
N GLU A 91 -0.07 -8.00 0.31
CA GLU A 91 1.33 -8.32 0.01
C GLU A 91 1.49 -9.00 -1.36
N SER A 92 0.57 -9.90 -1.73
CA SER A 92 0.59 -10.55 -3.05
C SER A 92 0.38 -9.57 -4.20
N VAL A 93 -0.46 -8.54 -3.98
CA VAL A 93 -0.69 -7.45 -4.95
C VAL A 93 0.54 -6.57 -5.09
N LEU A 94 1.27 -6.33 -4.00
CA LEU A 94 2.50 -5.53 -4.00
C LEU A 94 3.70 -6.27 -4.62
N ALA A 95 3.74 -7.60 -4.50
CA ALA A 95 4.94 -8.39 -4.77
C ALA A 95 5.56 -8.15 -6.16
N PRO A 96 4.81 -8.12 -7.28
CA PRO A 96 5.38 -7.93 -8.63
C PRO A 96 6.06 -6.56 -8.82
N PHE A 97 5.60 -5.56 -8.06
CA PHE A 97 6.06 -4.18 -8.19
C PHE A 97 7.16 -3.83 -7.18
N ILE A 98 7.28 -4.59 -6.10
CA ILE A 98 8.15 -4.25 -4.97
C ILE A 98 9.12 -5.39 -4.64
N LYS A 99 8.60 -6.49 -4.13
CA LYS A 99 9.39 -7.64 -3.67
C LYS A 99 10.18 -8.27 -4.82
N GLU A 100 9.52 -8.52 -5.94
CA GLU A 100 10.14 -9.16 -7.12
C GLU A 100 11.10 -8.23 -7.86
N GLN A 101 11.00 -6.91 -7.62
CA GLN A 101 11.96 -5.91 -8.10
C GLN A 101 13.21 -5.82 -7.21
N GLY A 102 13.27 -6.58 -6.10
CA GLY A 102 14.41 -6.61 -5.18
C GLY A 102 14.47 -5.42 -4.22
N PHE A 103 13.34 -4.74 -3.97
CA PHE A 103 13.25 -3.69 -2.97
C PHE A 103 13.02 -4.25 -1.57
N ASP A 104 13.66 -3.64 -0.58
CA ASP A 104 13.29 -3.78 0.82
C ASP A 104 11.99 -3.01 1.05
N TRP A 105 11.08 -3.52 1.89
CA TRP A 105 9.81 -2.84 2.08
C TRP A 105 9.14 -3.18 3.40
N GLU A 106 8.24 -2.30 3.82
CA GLU A 106 7.39 -2.51 4.98
C GLU A 106 6.04 -1.84 4.76
N CYS A 107 4.94 -2.54 5.09
CA CYS A 107 3.60 -1.98 5.05
C CYS A 107 2.89 -2.06 6.41
N TYR A 108 1.96 -1.13 6.63
CA TYR A 108 0.99 -1.24 7.71
C TYR A 108 -0.37 -0.72 7.25
N ILE A 109 -1.41 -1.17 7.94
CA ILE A 109 -2.78 -0.73 7.72
C ILE A 109 -3.31 -0.20 9.05
N LEU A 110 -3.70 1.07 9.07
CA LEU A 110 -4.40 1.70 10.18
C LEU A 110 -5.89 1.75 9.85
N ALA A 111 -6.71 1.04 10.63
CA ALA A 111 -8.15 1.20 10.60
C ALA A 111 -8.55 2.29 11.60
N CYS A 112 -9.24 3.33 11.13
CA CYS A 112 -9.84 4.32 12.01
C CYS A 112 -11.15 3.76 12.54
N GLN A 113 -11.27 3.60 13.86
CA GLN A 113 -12.57 3.44 14.49
C GLN A 113 -13.18 4.83 14.58
N THR A 114 -14.10 5.16 13.69
CA THR A 114 -14.96 6.33 13.91
C THR A 114 -15.86 5.98 15.09
N GLN A 115 -15.57 6.57 16.26
CA GLN A 115 -16.59 6.68 17.31
C GLN A 115 -17.66 7.60 16.74
N ASP A 116 -18.83 7.05 16.45
CA ASP A 116 -20.06 7.83 16.42
C ASP A 116 -20.41 8.24 17.86
#